data_AF-A0A960LMW2-F1
#
_entry.id   AF-A0A960LMW2-F1
#
_cell.length_a   1.000
_cell.length_b   1.000
_cell.length_c   1.000
_cell.angle_alpha   90.00
_cell.angle_beta   90.00
_cell.angle_gamma   90.00
#
_symmetry.space_group_name_H-M   'P 1'
#
loop_
_entity.id
_entity.type
_entity.pdbx_description
1 polymer ?
#
loop_
_entity_poly.entity_id
_entity_poly.type
_entity_poly.pdbx_seq_one_letter_code
_entity_poly.pdbx_strand_id
1 'polypeptide(L)'
;MSQRSLSRLLFAIFLVALIMGPGPGIYLINPDPENAEARRFVLGVPIVYAWAVFWLGVQAACVAVAYRRLWRELPKLNSGKSDQ
;
A
#
# COMPACT_ATOMS: atom_id res chain seq x y z
N MET A 1 -15.12 -16.07 -1.95
CA MET A 1 -15.17 -14.59 -2.02
C MET A 1 -15.30 -14.19 -3.48
N SER A 2 -16.30 -13.38 -3.86
CA SER A 2 -16.53 -13.07 -5.28
C SER A 2 -15.40 -12.20 -5.86
N GLN A 3 -15.12 -12.33 -7.16
CA GLN A 3 -14.11 -11.50 -7.84
C GLN A 3 -14.36 -10.00 -7.66
N ARG A 4 -15.63 -9.58 -7.62
CA ARG A 4 -16.01 -8.17 -7.37
C ARG A 4 -15.65 -7.69 -5.96
N SER A 5 -15.68 -8.59 -4.97
CA SER A 5 -15.28 -8.27 -3.59
C SER A 5 -13.75 -8.20 -3.46
N LEU A 6 -13.04 -9.06 -4.18
CA LEU A 6 -11.57 -9.03 -4.21
C LEU A 6 -11.03 -7.78 -4.92
N SER A 7 -11.60 -7.43 -6.07
CA SER A 7 -11.18 -6.23 -6.81
C SER A 7 -11.44 -4.96 -5.99
N ARG A 8 -12.59 -4.89 -5.28
CA ARG A 8 -12.87 -3.82 -4.31
C ARG A 8 -11.89 -3.78 -3.15
N LEU A 9 -11.50 -4.93 -2.61
CA LEU A 9 -10.51 -5.01 -1.54
C LEU A 9 -9.14 -4.51 -2.01
N LEU A 10 -8.67 -4.96 -3.16
CA LEU A 10 -7.41 -4.51 -3.76
C LEU A 10 -7.44 -3.01 -4.06
N PHE A 11 -8.53 -2.51 -4.63
CA PHE A 11 -8.73 -1.09 -4.89
C PHE A 11 -8.74 -0.27 -3.59
N ALA A 12 -9.40 -0.76 -2.54
CA ALA A 12 -9.41 -0.10 -1.24
C ALA A 12 -8.00 -0.07 -0.60
N ILE A 13 -7.24 -1.17 -0.63
CA ILE A 13 -5.87 -1.19 -0.11
C ILE A 13 -4.97 -0.27 -0.94
N PHE A 14 -5.16 -0.22 -2.26
CA PHE A 14 -4.43 0.70 -3.14
C PHE A 14 -4.74 2.16 -2.85
N LEU A 15 -6.02 2.52 -2.64
CA LEU A 15 -6.41 3.88 -2.23
C LEU A 15 -5.83 4.25 -0.87
N VAL A 16 -5.82 3.33 0.09
CA VAL A 16 -5.16 3.55 1.39
C VAL A 16 -3.67 3.77 1.21
N ALA A 17 -2.99 2.99 0.35
CA ALA A 17 -1.59 3.18 0.03
C ALA A 17 -1.33 4.54 -0.66
N LEU A 18 -2.25 5.01 -1.49
CA LEU A 18 -2.18 6.30 -2.18
C LEU A 18 -2.31 7.47 -1.20
N ILE A 19 -3.29 7.40 -0.29
CA ILE A 19 -3.53 8.41 0.74
C ILE A 19 -2.39 8.40 1.78
N MET A 20 -1.87 7.23 2.13
CA MET A 20 -0.78 7.10 3.10
C MET A 20 0.49 7.79 2.65
N GLY A 21 0.89 7.64 1.38
CA GLY A 21 1.97 8.36 0.68
C GLY A 21 3.30 8.63 1.42
N PRO A 22 4.27 9.27 0.75
CA PRO A 22 5.47 9.80 1.42
C PRO A 22 5.16 11.07 2.25
N GLY A 23 4.04 11.76 1.96
CA GLY A 23 3.71 13.08 2.53
C GLY A 23 3.29 13.06 4.01
N PRO A 24 2.32 12.22 4.43
CA PRO A 24 1.87 12.13 5.81
C PRO A 24 2.96 11.77 6.84
N GLY A 25 3.92 10.93 6.44
CA GLY A 25 5.01 10.48 7.30
C GLY A 25 5.94 11.61 7.76
N ILE A 26 6.01 12.72 7.02
CA ILE A 26 6.78 13.91 7.39
C ILE A 26 6.16 14.64 8.59
N TYR A 27 4.83 14.63 8.72
CA TYR A 27 4.17 15.27 9.87
C TYR A 27 4.36 14.49 11.17
N LEU A 28 4.74 13.21 11.11
CA LEU A 28 5.09 12.41 12.30
C LEU A 28 6.39 12.90 12.97
N ILE A 29 7.24 13.64 12.24
CA ILE A 29 8.55 14.08 12.73
C ILE A 29 8.67 15.59 12.89
N ASN A 30 7.82 16.37 12.20
CA ASN A 30 7.78 17.82 12.35
C ASN A 30 6.33 18.31 12.55
N PRO A 31 5.82 18.30 13.79
CA PRO A 31 4.44 18.69 14.07
C PRO A 31 4.19 20.21 14.06
N ASP A 32 5.18 21.08 13.77
CA ASP A 32 4.99 22.53 13.85
C ASP A 32 5.87 23.30 12.82
N PRO A 33 5.29 24.04 11.86
CA PRO A 33 6.05 24.86 10.91
C PRO A 33 6.60 26.16 11.51
N GLU A 34 6.12 26.62 12.68
CA GLU A 34 6.57 27.89 13.29
C GLU A 34 7.74 27.71 14.28
N ASN A 35 8.02 26.49 14.72
CA ASN A 35 9.08 26.20 15.70
C ASN A 35 10.21 25.37 15.07
N ALA A 36 11.10 26.03 14.32
CA ALA A 36 12.28 25.42 13.69
C ALA A 36 13.27 24.78 14.68
N GLU A 37 13.18 25.09 15.98
CA GLU A 37 14.02 24.51 17.04
C GLU A 37 13.40 23.29 17.74
N ALA A 38 12.10 23.04 17.55
CA ALA A 38 11.43 21.91 18.14
C ALA A 38 11.75 20.62 17.37
N ARG A 39 12.77 19.90 17.86
CA ARG A 39 13.04 18.48 17.59
C ARG A 39 13.65 18.14 16.23
N ARG A 40 14.95 18.38 16.11
CA ARG A 40 15.85 17.34 15.54
C ARG A 40 15.82 16.12 16.47
N PHE A 41 14.72 15.36 16.44
CA PHE A 41 14.73 14.05 17.06
C PHE A 41 15.73 13.20 16.27
N VAL A 42 16.76 12.70 16.95
CA VAL A 42 17.67 11.66 16.42
C VAL A 42 16.88 10.48 15.82
N LEU A 43 15.64 10.27 16.29
CA LEU A 43 14.71 9.25 15.81
C LEU A 43 13.81 9.68 14.64
N GLY A 44 13.75 10.96 14.26
CA GLY A 44 12.88 11.43 13.17
C GLY A 44 13.22 10.79 11.83
N VAL A 45 14.50 10.78 11.45
CA VAL A 45 14.95 10.11 10.21
C VAL A 45 14.63 8.61 10.25
N PRO A 46 14.98 7.84 11.30
CA PRO A 46 14.54 6.46 11.45
C PRO A 46 13.02 6.23 11.34
N ILE A 47 12.19 7.11 11.91
CA ILE A 47 10.73 7.00 11.86
C ILE A 47 10.21 7.17 10.43
N VAL A 48 10.75 8.13 9.68
CA VAL A 48 10.39 8.31 8.26
C VAL A 48 10.80 7.08 7.44
N TYR A 49 11.97 6.50 7.70
CA TYR A 49 12.39 5.27 7.04
C TYR A 49 11.47 4.08 7.40
N ALA A 50 11.09 3.93 8.67
CA ALA A 50 10.15 2.89 9.09
C ALA A 50 8.78 3.06 8.42
N TRP A 51 8.30 4.31 8.28
CA TRP A 51 7.09 4.63 7.54
C TRP A 51 7.19 4.27 6.06
N ALA A 52 8.29 4.62 5.40
CA ALA A 52 8.53 4.29 4.01
C ALA A 52 8.59 2.77 3.77
N VAL A 53 9.24 2.03 4.67
CA VAL A 53 9.31 0.56 4.63
C VAL A 53 7.91 -0.05 4.82
N PHE A 54 7.14 0.46 5.79
CA PHE A 54 5.75 0.04 5.99
C PHE A 54 4.91 0.28 4.73
N TRP A 55 5.02 1.47 4.13
CA TRP A 55 4.32 1.84 2.90
C TRP A 55 4.68 0.92 1.72
N LEU A 56 5.98 0.61 1.54
CA LEU A 56 6.43 -0.37 0.54
C LEU A 56 5.86 -1.77 0.81
N GLY A 57 5.80 -2.18 2.07
CA GLY A 57 5.18 -3.45 2.48
C GLY A 57 3.71 -3.55 2.07
N VAL A 58 2.94 -2.47 2.25
CA VAL A 58 1.53 -2.40 1.82
C VAL A 58 1.42 -2.55 0.30
N GLN A 59 2.29 -1.89 -0.47
CA GLN A 59 2.31 -2.04 -1.94
C GLN A 59 2.69 -3.45 -2.37
N ALA A 60 3.70 -4.06 -1.74
CA ALA A 60 4.12 -5.43 -2.02
C ALA A 60 2.98 -6.42 -1.71
N ALA A 61 2.24 -6.21 -0.63
CA ALA A 61 1.06 -7.02 -0.29
C ALA A 61 -0.05 -6.90 -1.35
N CYS A 62 -0.34 -5.68 -1.83
CA CYS A 62 -1.27 -5.46 -2.95
C CYS A 62 -0.88 -6.27 -4.19
N VAL A 63 0.39 -6.17 -4.61
CA VAL A 63 0.91 -6.89 -5.78
C VAL A 63 0.86 -8.40 -5.57
N ALA A 64 1.24 -8.90 -4.39
CA ALA A 64 1.20 -10.32 -4.07
C ALA A 64 -0.23 -10.87 -4.11
N VAL A 65 -1.21 -10.14 -3.56
CA VAL A 65 -2.63 -10.55 -3.61
C VAL A 65 -3.17 -10.51 -5.04
N ALA A 66 -2.85 -9.46 -5.81
CA ALA A 66 -3.22 -9.37 -7.23
C ALA A 66 -2.63 -10.52 -8.04
N TYR A 67 -1.34 -10.85 -7.84
CA TYR A 67 -0.68 -11.97 -8.51
C TYR A 67 -1.34 -13.31 -8.19
N ARG A 68 -1.57 -13.60 -6.91
CA ARG A 68 -2.11 -14.90 -6.49
C ARG A 68 -3.55 -15.13 -6.91
N ARG A 69 -4.36 -14.07 -7.01
CA ARG A 69 -5.81 -14.22 -7.19
C ARG A 69 -6.34 -13.70 -8.53
N LEU A 70 -5.65 -12.78 -9.17
CA LEU A 70 -6.05 -12.28 -10.49
C LEU A 70 -5.20 -12.98 -11.56
N TRP A 71 -3.88 -12.82 -11.52
CA TRP A 71 -2.99 -13.31 -12.58
C TRP A 71 -2.81 -14.83 -12.60
N ARG A 72 -2.83 -15.52 -11.45
CA ARG A 72 -2.78 -17.00 -11.41
C ARG A 72 -4.10 -17.70 -11.76
N GLU A 73 -5.23 -17.02 -11.62
CA GLU A 73 -6.55 -17.61 -11.89
C GLU A 73 -7.11 -17.22 -13.26
N LEU A 74 -6.66 -16.10 -13.84
CA LEU A 74 -6.95 -15.68 -15.21
C LEU A 74 -6.76 -16.80 -16.26
N PRO A 75 -5.67 -17.59 -16.25
CA PRO A 75 -5.47 -18.68 -17.21
C PRO A 75 -6.51 -19.80 -17.06
N LYS A 76 -6.97 -20.07 -15.84
CA LYS A 76 -7.89 -21.19 -15.53
C LYS A 76 -9.35 -20.88 -15.86
N LEU A 77 -9.73 -19.60 -15.85
CA LEU A 77 -11.06 -19.16 -16.27
C LEU A 77 -11.22 -19.11 -17.79
N ASN A 78 -10.12 -18.92 -18.54
CA ASN A 78 -10.18 -18.82 -20.00
C ASN A 78 -10.16 -20.19 -20.70
N SER A 79 -9.59 -21.23 -20.06
CA SER A 79 -9.60 -22.60 -20.60
C SER A 79 -10.92 -23.35 -20.37
N GLY A 80 -11.81 -22.85 -19.51
CA GLY A 80 -13.14 -23.44 -19.29
C GLY A 80 -14.22 -22.91 -20.23
N LYS A 81 -13.89 -21.94 -21.08
CA LYS A 81 -14.80 -21.33 -22.06
C LYS A 81 -14.53 -21.74 -23.51
N SER A 82 -13.45 -22.46 -23.80
CA SER A 82 -13.17 -22.96 -25.16
C SER A 82 -13.92 -24.22 -25.53
N ASP A 83 -14.55 -24.88 -24.54
CA ASP A 83 -15.15 -26.21 -24.71
C ASP A 83 -16.69 -26.19 -24.54
N GLN A 84 -17.32 -25.02 -24.61
CA GLN A 84 -18.79 -24.87 -24.74
C GLN A 84 -19.15 -24.03 -25.97
#